data_AF-A0A954HUR8-F1
#
_entry.id   AF-A0A954HUR8-F1
#
_cell.length_a   1.000
_cell.length_b   1.000
_cell.length_c   1.000
_cell.angle_alpha   90.00
_cell.angle_beta   90.00
_cell.angle_gamma   90.00
#
_symmetry.space_group_name_H-M   'P 1'
#
loop_
_entity.id
_entity.type
_entity.pdbx_description
1 polymer ?
#
loop_
_entity_poly.entity_id
_entity_poly.type
_entity_poly.pdbx_seq_one_letter_code
_entity_poly.pdbx_strand_id
1 'polypeptide(L)'
;MAAPLNSPSSSGPAAAAAPAASQIAELTAELQQRDQLIEVLTERLEEAAEQLDRVHRSGGDRALRAGGGGGLGGGVPGEVFDRLLEVADRTEVMAAEWEEVQGGALLNRIDIRLEKLIEIIRGDAPAPEPSPAMMHGSAAENGSRPADHESAAAYSASAVRDDSSDAEAEPEIELADAPQPIDDAESHPETLFQAVRARDEYIEYLIRELRRKHPYRPIDWEALQSCPEEQTAQLKVLETRLQSEIQREELALSLERAKMGRERMELDKIRSRLEREIRGLGKGAAKEETQEQDQTIDQNSRLARLFGRKK
;
A
#
# COMPACT_ATOMS: atom_id res chain seq x y z
N MET A 1 5.96 -26.12 -81.12
CA MET A 1 6.82 -26.12 -79.93
C MET A 1 6.15 -25.25 -78.88
N ALA A 2 5.39 -25.86 -77.97
CA ALA A 2 4.68 -25.18 -76.89
C ALA A 2 5.18 -25.78 -75.57
N ALA A 3 5.71 -24.93 -74.70
CA ALA A 3 6.24 -25.34 -73.40
C ALA A 3 5.10 -25.49 -72.38
N PRO A 4 5.12 -26.52 -71.51
CA PRO A 4 4.07 -26.75 -70.53
C PRO A 4 4.24 -25.83 -69.31
N LEU A 5 3.11 -25.28 -68.86
CA LEU A 5 2.97 -24.49 -67.64
C LEU A 5 3.12 -25.42 -66.43
N ASN A 6 4.12 -25.15 -65.59
CA ASN A 6 4.36 -25.84 -64.34
C ASN A 6 3.45 -25.22 -63.26
N SER A 7 2.51 -26.00 -62.73
CA SER A 7 1.64 -25.60 -61.62
C SER A 7 2.33 -25.92 -60.29
N PRO A 8 2.61 -24.93 -59.41
CA PRO A 8 3.09 -25.22 -58.07
C PRO A 8 1.93 -25.71 -57.21
N SER A 9 2.05 -26.94 -56.72
CA SER A 9 1.18 -27.53 -55.71
C SER A 9 1.28 -26.73 -54.40
N SER A 10 0.23 -26.00 -54.04
CA SER A 10 0.06 -25.37 -52.72
C SER A 10 -0.43 -26.40 -51.71
N SER A 11 0.47 -27.22 -51.18
CA SER A 11 0.19 -28.01 -49.97
C SER A 11 0.65 -27.25 -48.72
N GLY A 12 -0.30 -26.93 -47.81
CA GLY A 12 -0.05 -26.60 -46.40
C GLY A 12 -0.11 -25.11 -46.06
N PRO A 13 -1.08 -24.69 -45.21
CA PRO A 13 -0.73 -24.48 -43.79
C PRO A 13 -1.81 -24.98 -42.79
N ALA A 14 -2.58 -26.02 -43.14
CA ALA A 14 -3.71 -26.45 -42.30
C ALA A 14 -3.32 -27.18 -40.99
N ALA A 15 -2.08 -27.66 -40.83
CA ALA A 15 -1.71 -28.50 -39.70
C ALA A 15 -1.25 -27.74 -38.43
N ALA A 16 -0.82 -26.48 -38.55
CA ALA A 16 -0.27 -25.72 -37.42
C ALA A 16 -1.30 -24.86 -36.67
N ALA A 17 -2.49 -24.65 -37.25
CA ALA A 17 -3.56 -23.83 -36.64
C ALA A 17 -4.37 -24.59 -35.57
N ALA A 18 -4.38 -25.93 -35.61
CA ALA A 18 -5.12 -26.78 -34.68
C ALA A 18 -4.71 -26.64 -33.20
N PRO A 19 -3.42 -26.63 -32.82
CA PRO A 19 -3.03 -26.51 -31.41
C PRO A 19 -3.31 -25.11 -30.84
N ALA A 20 -3.16 -24.05 -31.65
CA ALA A 20 -3.46 -22.68 -31.22
C ALA A 20 -4.96 -22.48 -30.95
N ALA A 21 -5.83 -23.06 -31.80
CA ALA A 21 -7.27 -23.02 -31.58
C ALA A 21 -7.70 -23.76 -30.31
N SER A 22 -7.07 -24.89 -29.99
CA SER A 22 -7.32 -25.63 -28.74
C SER A 22 -6.92 -24.82 -27.50
N GLN A 23 -5.76 -24.17 -27.54
CA GLN A 23 -5.26 -23.39 -26.41
C GLN A 23 -6.10 -22.13 -26.17
N ILE A 24 -6.56 -21.47 -27.23
CA ILE A 24 -7.50 -20.34 -27.13
C ILE A 24 -8.81 -20.81 -26.51
N ALA A 25 -9.35 -21.97 -26.94
CA ALA A 25 -10.58 -22.51 -26.38
C ALA A 25 -10.44 -22.81 -24.87
N GLU A 26 -9.33 -23.40 -24.45
CA GLU A 26 -9.05 -23.69 -23.03
C GLU A 26 -8.95 -22.42 -22.19
N LEU A 27 -8.18 -21.42 -22.66
CA LEU A 27 -8.07 -20.12 -21.98
C LEU A 27 -9.41 -19.37 -21.90
N THR A 28 -10.24 -19.46 -22.94
CA THR A 28 -11.57 -18.85 -22.90
C THR A 28 -12.50 -19.53 -21.90
N ALA A 29 -12.40 -20.85 -21.74
CA ALA A 29 -13.17 -21.60 -20.74
C ALA A 29 -12.71 -21.25 -19.31
N GLU A 30 -11.41 -21.13 -19.09
CA GLU A 30 -10.85 -20.72 -17.79
C GLU A 30 -11.26 -19.29 -17.42
N LEU A 31 -11.26 -18.36 -18.38
CA LEU A 31 -11.74 -17.00 -18.17
C LEU A 31 -13.22 -16.98 -17.79
N GLN A 32 -14.07 -17.73 -18.51
CA GLN A 32 -15.49 -17.84 -18.18
C GLN A 32 -15.72 -18.40 -16.77
N GLN A 33 -14.93 -19.40 -16.35
CA GLN A 33 -15.02 -19.96 -15.02
C GLN A 33 -14.61 -18.94 -13.94
N ARG A 34 -13.57 -18.14 -14.20
CA ARG A 34 -13.15 -17.05 -13.29
C ARG A 34 -14.21 -15.96 -13.20
N ASP A 35 -14.82 -15.57 -14.32
CA ASP A 35 -15.88 -14.57 -14.35
C ASP A 35 -17.11 -15.02 -13.54
N GLN A 36 -17.52 -16.28 -13.68
CA GLN A 36 -18.59 -16.87 -12.85
C GLN A 36 -18.25 -16.86 -11.36
N LEU A 37 -17.00 -17.16 -11.00
CA LEU A 37 -16.56 -17.14 -9.61
C LEU A 37 -16.55 -15.70 -9.04
N ILE A 38 -16.14 -14.72 -9.85
CA ILE A 38 -16.20 -13.30 -9.49
C ILE A 38 -17.65 -12.87 -9.27
N GLU A 39 -18.57 -13.27 -10.14
CA GLU A 39 -20.01 -12.97 -10.02
C GLU A 39 -20.58 -13.50 -8.69
N VAL A 40 -20.33 -14.77 -8.37
CA VAL A 40 -20.78 -15.39 -7.11
C VAL A 40 -20.15 -14.74 -5.88
N LEU A 41 -18.86 -14.41 -5.91
CA LEU A 41 -18.19 -13.72 -4.81
C LEU A 41 -18.73 -12.30 -4.62
N THR A 42 -19.05 -11.61 -5.71
CA THR A 42 -19.62 -10.26 -5.68
C THR A 42 -21.02 -10.29 -5.08
N GLU A 43 -21.88 -11.21 -5.49
CA GLU A 43 -23.21 -11.40 -4.91
C GLU A 43 -23.13 -11.67 -3.40
N ARG A 44 -22.20 -12.54 -2.97
CA ARG A 44 -22.01 -12.85 -1.55
C ARG A 44 -21.49 -11.64 -0.74
N LEU A 45 -20.69 -10.77 -1.34
CA LEU A 45 -20.23 -9.53 -0.71
C LEU A 45 -21.37 -8.50 -0.61
N GLU A 46 -22.23 -8.41 -1.60
CA GLU A 46 -23.44 -7.58 -1.56
C GLU A 46 -24.39 -8.05 -0.46
N GLU A 47 -24.65 -9.35 -0.35
CA GLU A 47 -25.45 -9.92 0.74
C GLU A 47 -24.85 -9.61 2.13
N ALA A 48 -23.53 -9.76 2.28
CA ALA A 48 -22.84 -9.45 3.53
C ALA A 48 -22.90 -7.95 3.86
N ALA A 49 -22.76 -7.08 2.86
CA ALA A 49 -22.89 -5.63 3.01
C ALA A 49 -24.33 -5.24 3.40
N GLU A 50 -25.34 -5.86 2.80
CA GLU A 50 -26.75 -5.66 3.17
C GLU A 50 -27.04 -6.15 4.60
N GLN A 51 -26.47 -7.29 5.01
CA GLN A 51 -26.61 -7.78 6.39
C GLN A 51 -26.00 -6.79 7.38
N LEU A 52 -24.82 -6.25 7.08
CA LEU A 52 -24.16 -5.25 7.93
C LEU A 52 -24.94 -3.93 7.97
N ASP A 53 -25.45 -3.45 6.83
CA ASP A 53 -26.33 -2.27 6.75
C ASP A 53 -27.63 -2.50 7.53
N ARG A 54 -28.24 -3.71 7.45
CA ARG A 54 -29.39 -4.07 8.29
C ARG A 54 -29.05 -4.05 9.77
N VAL A 55 -27.91 -4.56 10.20
CA VAL A 55 -27.48 -4.52 11.62
C VAL A 55 -27.27 -3.08 12.08
N HIS A 56 -26.68 -2.24 11.24
CA HIS A 56 -26.48 -0.82 11.54
C HIS A 56 -27.81 -0.04 11.58
N ARG A 57 -28.72 -0.27 10.62
CA ARG A 57 -30.03 0.39 10.55
C ARG A 57 -31.03 -0.11 11.58
N SER A 58 -31.05 -1.41 11.88
CA SER A 58 -31.87 -2.00 12.95
C SER A 58 -31.38 -1.61 14.35
N GLY A 59 -30.20 -0.99 14.44
CA GLY A 59 -29.73 -0.34 15.64
C GLY A 59 -29.02 -1.27 16.61
N GLY A 60 -28.08 -2.09 16.12
CA GLY A 60 -27.08 -2.72 16.99
C GLY A 60 -26.42 -1.72 17.96
N ASP A 61 -26.30 -0.46 17.55
CA ASP A 61 -25.80 0.64 18.38
C ASP A 61 -26.85 1.32 19.28
N ARG A 62 -28.16 1.13 19.04
CA ARG A 62 -29.20 1.68 19.95
C ARG A 62 -29.27 0.92 21.27
N ALA A 63 -28.89 -0.36 21.30
CA ALA A 63 -28.83 -1.15 22.53
C ALA A 63 -27.76 -0.63 23.51
N LEU A 64 -26.66 -0.05 23.02
CA LEU A 64 -25.58 0.48 23.87
C LEU A 64 -25.79 1.92 24.34
N ARG A 65 -26.56 2.75 23.60
CA ARG A 65 -26.76 4.16 23.95
C ARG A 65 -28.06 4.47 24.71
N ALA A 66 -29.01 3.53 24.78
CA ALA A 66 -30.25 3.66 25.56
C ALA A 66 -30.15 3.04 26.98
N GLY A 67 -28.94 2.91 27.53
CA GLY A 67 -28.67 2.49 28.90
C GLY A 67 -28.89 3.60 29.92
N GLY A 68 -30.13 4.07 30.02
CA GLY A 68 -30.59 5.01 31.05
C GLY A 68 -31.89 4.50 31.67
N GLY A 69 -31.86 3.32 32.30
CA GLY A 69 -32.94 2.86 33.17
C GLY A 69 -33.46 1.45 32.88
N GLY A 70 -32.95 0.49 33.65
CA GLY A 70 -33.63 -0.72 34.13
C GLY A 70 -34.56 -1.46 33.17
N GLY A 71 -34.05 -2.52 32.55
CA GLY A 71 -34.89 -3.53 31.89
C GLY A 71 -34.04 -4.68 31.37
N LEU A 72 -34.22 -5.85 31.96
CA LEU A 72 -33.49 -7.08 31.73
C LEU A 72 -33.63 -7.59 30.27
N GLY A 73 -32.52 -8.06 29.67
CA GLY A 73 -32.56 -9.16 28.70
C GLY A 73 -32.52 -8.82 27.20
N GLY A 74 -31.50 -8.09 26.74
CA GLY A 74 -31.25 -7.87 25.31
C GLY A 74 -29.78 -7.98 24.92
N GLY A 75 -29.06 -8.94 25.49
CA GLY A 75 -27.71 -9.26 25.04
C GLY A 75 -27.78 -10.00 23.70
N VAL A 76 -26.87 -9.71 22.78
CA VAL A 76 -26.60 -10.58 21.63
C VAL A 76 -26.44 -12.01 22.17
N PRO A 77 -27.13 -13.03 21.64
CA PRO A 77 -27.01 -14.40 22.13
C PRO A 77 -25.53 -14.78 22.16
N GLY A 78 -25.04 -15.30 23.28
CA GLY A 78 -23.61 -15.65 23.43
C GLY A 78 -23.11 -16.54 22.28
N GLU A 79 -23.99 -17.40 21.76
CA GLU A 79 -23.74 -18.26 20.60
C GLU A 79 -23.32 -17.49 19.33
N VAL A 80 -23.84 -16.28 19.11
CA VAL A 80 -23.45 -15.44 17.96
C VAL A 80 -22.07 -14.84 18.18
N PHE A 81 -21.74 -14.50 19.43
CA PHE A 81 -20.42 -13.99 19.78
C PHE A 81 -19.35 -15.07 19.68
N ASP A 82 -19.64 -16.28 20.16
CA ASP A 82 -18.76 -17.43 20.04
C ASP A 82 -18.50 -17.78 18.57
N ARG A 83 -19.53 -17.71 17.72
CA ARG A 83 -19.40 -17.94 16.28
C ARG A 83 -18.61 -16.83 15.57
N LEU A 84 -18.71 -15.59 16.04
CA LEU A 84 -17.91 -14.47 15.53
C LEU A 84 -16.42 -14.65 15.88
N LEU A 85 -16.12 -15.09 17.11
CA LEU A 85 -14.76 -15.44 17.52
C LEU A 85 -14.20 -16.59 16.68
N GLU A 86 -14.98 -17.65 16.46
CA GLU A 86 -14.55 -18.79 15.64
C GLU A 86 -14.28 -18.39 14.18
N VAL A 87 -15.11 -17.50 13.61
CA VAL A 87 -14.88 -16.98 12.26
C VAL A 87 -13.63 -16.09 12.21
N ALA A 88 -13.42 -15.24 13.23
CA ALA A 88 -12.24 -14.40 13.32
C ALA A 88 -10.94 -15.24 13.36
N ASP A 89 -10.88 -16.23 14.25
CA ASP A 89 -9.74 -17.16 14.35
C ASP A 89 -9.50 -17.89 13.02
N ARG A 90 -10.57 -18.35 12.37
CA ARG A 90 -10.45 -19.04 11.07
C ARG A 90 -9.94 -18.11 9.96
N THR A 91 -10.37 -16.85 9.94
CA THR A 91 -9.87 -15.88 8.96
C THR A 91 -8.41 -15.53 9.20
N GLU A 92 -7.95 -15.50 10.45
CA GLU A 92 -6.55 -15.24 10.79
C GLU A 92 -5.65 -16.39 10.32
N VAL A 93 -6.07 -17.64 10.53
CA VAL A 93 -5.36 -18.82 10.02
C VAL A 93 -5.31 -18.82 8.48
N MET A 94 -6.43 -18.56 7.81
CA MET A 94 -6.45 -18.51 6.34
C MET A 94 -5.59 -17.36 5.78
N ALA A 95 -5.53 -16.22 6.46
CA ALA A 95 -4.67 -15.10 6.07
C ALA A 95 -3.19 -15.47 6.21
N ALA A 96 -2.80 -16.13 7.30
CA ALA A 96 -1.44 -16.61 7.51
C ALA A 96 -1.02 -17.65 6.45
N GLU A 97 -1.89 -18.61 6.13
CA GLU A 97 -1.66 -19.59 5.06
C GLU A 97 -1.52 -18.90 3.68
N TRP A 98 -2.33 -17.88 3.42
CA TRP A 98 -2.23 -17.09 2.18
C TRP A 98 -0.94 -16.29 2.09
N GLU A 99 -0.50 -15.69 3.19
CA GLU A 99 0.77 -14.95 3.28
C GLU A 99 1.96 -15.88 3.03
N GLU A 100 1.94 -17.08 3.60
CA GLU A 100 2.97 -18.10 3.38
C GLU A 100 3.02 -18.56 1.92
N VAL A 101 1.86 -18.77 1.29
CA VAL A 101 1.77 -19.25 -0.10
C VAL A 101 2.09 -18.15 -1.12
N GLN A 102 1.64 -16.91 -0.90
CA GLN A 102 1.85 -15.82 -1.86
C GLN A 102 3.18 -15.10 -1.68
N GLY A 103 3.62 -14.85 -0.45
CA GLY A 103 4.83 -14.08 -0.17
C GLY A 103 6.07 -14.74 -0.75
N GLY A 104 6.25 -16.04 -0.49
CA GLY A 104 7.38 -16.81 -1.01
C GLY A 104 7.34 -16.99 -2.52
N ALA A 105 6.17 -17.24 -3.10
CA ALA A 105 6.04 -17.45 -4.55
C ALA A 105 6.27 -16.16 -5.36
N LEU A 106 5.80 -15.02 -4.85
CA LEU A 106 6.00 -13.71 -5.50
C LEU A 106 7.45 -13.26 -5.39
N LEU A 107 8.09 -13.41 -4.23
CA LEU A 107 9.50 -13.08 -4.04
C LEU A 107 10.40 -13.94 -4.93
N ASN A 108 10.21 -15.27 -4.96
CA ASN A 108 10.95 -16.15 -5.88
C ASN A 108 10.77 -15.74 -7.35
N ARG A 109 9.57 -15.30 -7.75
CA ARG A 109 9.32 -14.83 -9.12
C ARG A 109 10.03 -13.50 -9.42
N ILE A 110 10.14 -12.62 -8.43
CA ILE A 110 10.89 -11.36 -8.53
C ILE A 110 12.39 -11.67 -8.63
N ASP A 111 12.92 -12.56 -7.79
CA ASP A 111 14.33 -12.95 -7.80
C ASP A 111 14.75 -13.56 -9.13
N ILE A 112 13.96 -14.49 -9.69
CA ILE A 112 14.20 -15.08 -11.02
C ILE A 112 14.22 -13.99 -12.11
N ARG A 113 13.34 -12.99 -12.01
CA ARG A 113 13.31 -11.88 -12.99
C ARG A 113 14.50 -10.95 -12.83
N LEU A 114 14.93 -10.68 -11.60
CA LEU A 114 16.11 -9.88 -11.31
C LEU A 114 17.38 -10.57 -11.80
N GLU A 115 17.54 -11.88 -11.56
CA GLU A 115 18.65 -12.66 -12.10
C GLU A 115 18.72 -12.57 -13.63
N LYS A 116 17.57 -12.73 -14.30
CA LYS A 116 17.49 -12.61 -15.76
C LYS A 116 17.86 -11.21 -16.26
N LEU A 117 17.44 -10.15 -15.55
CA LEU A 117 17.81 -8.77 -15.90
C LEU A 117 19.31 -8.52 -15.68
N ILE A 118 19.89 -9.07 -14.61
CA ILE A 118 21.33 -9.00 -14.33
C ILE A 118 22.12 -9.73 -15.42
N GLU A 119 21.65 -10.89 -15.88
CA GLU A 119 22.26 -11.65 -16.98
C GLU A 119 22.24 -10.86 -18.30
N ILE A 120 21.11 -10.20 -18.61
CA ILE A 120 20.98 -9.31 -19.78
C ILE A 120 21.93 -8.13 -19.69
N ILE A 121 22.05 -7.49 -18.51
CA ILE A 121 22.91 -6.32 -18.30
C ILE A 121 24.39 -6.69 -18.33
N ARG A 122 24.77 -7.87 -17.81
CA ARG A 122 26.16 -8.35 -17.84
C ARG A 122 26.65 -8.70 -19.24
N GLY A 123 25.76 -8.83 -20.22
CA GLY A 123 26.15 -9.11 -21.60
C GLY A 123 26.68 -10.53 -21.82
N ASP A 124 26.52 -11.42 -20.84
CA ASP A 124 26.83 -12.85 -20.94
C ASP A 124 25.70 -13.67 -21.59
N ALA A 125 24.62 -13.00 -22.03
CA ALA A 125 23.57 -13.66 -22.78
C ALA A 125 24.16 -14.28 -24.06
N PRO A 126 24.12 -15.62 -24.22
CA PRO A 126 24.44 -16.23 -25.50
C PRO A 126 23.54 -15.60 -26.55
N ALA A 127 24.14 -15.24 -27.69
CA ALA A 127 23.44 -14.64 -28.81
C ALA A 127 22.07 -15.32 -29.00
N PRO A 128 20.97 -14.55 -29.08
CA PRO A 128 19.64 -15.11 -29.11
C PRO A 128 19.57 -16.11 -30.26
N GLU A 129 19.38 -17.40 -29.94
CA GLU A 129 19.06 -18.38 -30.95
C GLU A 129 17.88 -17.84 -31.77
N PRO A 130 17.94 -17.90 -33.10
CA PRO A 130 16.94 -17.31 -33.96
C PRO A 130 15.61 -18.00 -33.71
N SER A 131 14.73 -17.33 -32.96
CA SER A 131 13.31 -17.63 -32.94
C SER A 131 12.80 -17.71 -34.39
N PRO A 132 11.97 -18.71 -34.73
CA PRO A 132 11.56 -18.95 -36.09
C PRO A 132 10.69 -17.79 -36.61
N ALA A 133 11.28 -17.06 -37.57
CA ALA A 133 10.69 -16.24 -38.62
C ALA A 133 9.19 -15.89 -38.52
N MET A 134 8.91 -14.65 -38.11
CA MET A 134 7.77 -13.87 -38.62
C MET A 134 8.33 -12.85 -39.61
N MET A 135 8.31 -13.23 -40.90
CA MET A 135 8.59 -12.35 -42.03
C MET A 135 7.26 -11.96 -42.67
N HIS A 136 6.83 -10.71 -42.49
CA HIS A 136 5.97 -10.03 -43.45
C HIS A 136 6.47 -8.61 -43.63
N GLY A 137 7.09 -8.39 -44.79
CA GLY A 137 7.21 -7.05 -45.36
C GLY A 137 5.91 -6.65 -46.04
N SER A 138 5.70 -5.34 -46.16
CA SER A 138 5.02 -4.78 -47.32
C SER A 138 5.47 -3.34 -47.51
N ALA A 139 6.00 -3.08 -48.70
CA ALA A 139 6.37 -1.80 -49.25
C ALA A 139 5.37 -1.44 -50.36
N ALA A 140 4.88 -0.20 -50.32
CA ALA A 140 4.22 0.62 -51.35
C ALA A 140 3.41 1.67 -50.56
N GLU A 141 3.26 2.95 -50.87
CA GLU A 141 3.55 3.80 -52.02
C GLU A 141 3.11 5.22 -51.58
N ASN A 142 3.83 6.29 -51.99
CA ASN A 142 3.42 7.70 -52.19
C ASN A 142 4.58 8.61 -51.76
N GLY A 143 5.16 9.47 -52.60
CA GLY A 143 4.55 10.25 -53.66
C GLY A 143 4.91 11.70 -53.38
N SER A 144 5.88 12.23 -54.12
CA SER A 144 6.41 13.59 -54.02
C SER A 144 5.32 14.69 -54.06
N ARG A 145 5.44 15.71 -53.20
CA ARG A 145 5.45 17.13 -53.63
C ARG A 145 5.90 18.08 -52.50
N PRO A 146 6.63 19.16 -52.84
CA PRO A 146 7.07 20.20 -51.92
C PRO A 146 6.07 21.37 -51.89
N ALA A 147 6.03 22.09 -50.77
CA ALA A 147 5.56 23.46 -50.73
C ALA A 147 6.09 24.15 -49.47
N ASP A 148 6.78 25.24 -49.73
CA ASP A 148 7.33 26.18 -48.79
C ASP A 148 6.23 26.77 -47.90
N HIS A 149 6.48 26.81 -46.60
CA HIS A 149 5.80 27.74 -45.69
C HIS A 149 6.85 28.40 -44.80
N GLU A 150 7.42 29.48 -45.33
CA GLU A 150 7.75 30.65 -44.53
C GLU A 150 6.49 31.04 -43.74
N SER A 151 6.53 30.89 -42.42
CA SER A 151 5.61 31.57 -41.52
C SER A 151 6.41 32.24 -40.43
N ALA A 152 6.74 33.50 -40.71
CA ALA A 152 7.06 34.48 -39.71
C ALA A 152 5.84 34.67 -38.79
N ALA A 153 5.96 34.22 -37.55
CA ALA A 153 5.11 34.68 -36.47
C ALA A 153 5.97 34.88 -35.23
N ALA A 154 6.38 36.13 -35.06
CA ALA A 154 6.90 36.68 -33.83
C ALA A 154 5.94 36.36 -32.67
N TYR A 155 6.38 35.50 -31.76
CA TYR A 155 5.79 35.39 -30.43
C TYR A 155 6.90 35.45 -29.39
N SER A 156 7.05 36.65 -28.85
CA SER A 156 7.36 36.95 -27.45
C SER A 156 8.43 36.09 -26.79
N ALA A 157 9.67 36.56 -26.92
CA ALA A 157 10.74 36.29 -25.98
C ALA A 157 10.31 36.72 -24.57
N SER A 158 9.71 35.81 -23.82
CA SER A 158 9.61 35.93 -22.38
C SER A 158 11.00 35.63 -21.84
N ALA A 159 11.68 36.68 -21.38
CA ALA A 159 12.99 36.61 -20.75
C ALA A 159 12.91 35.68 -19.53
N VAL A 160 13.21 34.39 -19.76
CA VAL A 160 13.69 33.52 -18.69
C VAL A 160 14.99 34.17 -18.24
N ARG A 161 14.95 34.71 -17.02
CA ARG A 161 16.14 35.19 -16.34
C ARG A 161 17.10 34.03 -16.26
N ASP A 162 18.11 34.09 -17.11
CA ASP A 162 19.35 33.35 -17.01
C ASP A 162 20.01 33.81 -15.70
N ASP A 163 19.63 33.15 -14.59
CA ASP A 163 20.34 33.22 -13.31
C ASP A 163 21.60 32.34 -13.41
N SER A 164 22.40 32.62 -14.44
CA SER A 164 23.80 32.23 -14.52
C SER A 164 24.61 33.25 -13.70
N SER A 165 24.29 33.33 -12.41
CA SER A 165 25.13 34.01 -11.43
C SER A 165 26.33 33.12 -11.14
N ASP A 166 27.52 33.66 -11.42
CA ASP A 166 28.83 33.22 -10.96
C ASP A 166 28.92 31.79 -10.40
N ALA A 167 29.30 30.86 -11.27
CA ALA A 167 29.93 29.62 -10.86
C ALA A 167 31.29 29.94 -10.23
N GLU A 168 31.29 30.55 -9.04
CA GLU A 168 32.41 30.49 -8.12
C GLU A 168 32.79 29.01 -8.01
N ALA A 169 34.06 28.71 -8.25
CA ALA A 169 34.56 27.35 -8.20
C ALA A 169 34.25 26.73 -6.83
N GLU A 170 33.14 25.98 -6.75
CA GLU A 170 32.78 25.26 -5.53
C GLU A 170 33.99 24.40 -5.14
N PRO A 171 34.49 24.52 -3.90
CA PRO A 171 35.67 23.79 -3.47
C PRO A 171 35.46 22.30 -3.77
N GLU A 172 36.50 21.63 -4.27
CA GLU A 172 36.50 20.16 -4.37
C GLU A 172 36.25 19.61 -2.97
N ILE A 173 34.99 19.25 -2.69
CA ILE A 173 34.61 18.61 -1.45
C ILE A 173 35.19 17.19 -1.55
N GLU A 174 36.32 16.97 -0.90
CA GLU A 174 36.90 15.64 -0.69
C GLU A 174 35.79 14.70 -0.20
N LEU A 175 35.64 13.54 -0.83
CA LEU A 175 34.62 12.54 -0.47
C LEU A 175 34.71 12.26 1.02
N ALA A 176 33.69 12.68 1.77
CA ALA A 176 33.55 12.26 3.15
C ALA A 176 33.39 10.73 3.15
N ASP A 177 34.12 10.04 4.02
CA ASP A 177 33.99 8.60 4.16
C ASP A 177 32.56 8.23 4.57
N ALA A 178 32.04 7.13 4.02
CA ALA A 178 30.72 6.65 4.37
C ALA A 178 30.65 6.37 5.88
N PRO A 179 29.58 6.80 6.58
CA PRO A 179 29.43 6.57 8.01
C PRO A 179 29.42 5.05 8.29
N GLN A 180 30.18 4.62 9.31
CA GLN A 180 30.26 3.20 9.66
C GLN A 180 28.95 2.70 10.29
N PRO A 181 28.59 1.43 10.06
CA PRO A 181 27.42 0.83 10.69
C PRO A 181 27.60 0.79 12.22
N ILE A 182 26.54 1.14 12.93
CA ILE A 182 26.50 1.11 14.40
C ILE A 182 25.78 -0.15 14.85
N ASP A 183 26.25 -0.74 15.94
CA ASP A 183 25.55 -1.83 16.62
C ASP A 183 24.44 -1.26 17.51
N ASP A 184 23.19 -1.51 17.12
CA ASP A 184 21.99 -0.97 17.78
C ASP A 184 21.79 -1.52 19.20
N ALA A 185 22.38 -2.68 19.53
CA ALA A 185 22.09 -3.39 20.77
C ALA A 185 22.73 -2.76 22.03
N GLU A 186 23.86 -2.07 21.88
CA GLU A 186 24.68 -1.57 23.00
C GLU A 186 24.89 -0.05 22.98
N SER A 187 24.29 0.65 22.01
CA SER A 187 24.54 2.06 21.77
C SER A 187 23.72 2.97 22.69
N HIS A 188 24.38 4.00 23.25
CA HIS A 188 23.72 5.05 24.03
C HIS A 188 22.82 5.91 23.10
N PRO A 189 21.67 6.44 23.56
CA PRO A 189 20.79 7.24 22.69
C PRO A 189 21.50 8.40 21.99
N GLU A 190 22.44 9.05 22.68
CA GLU A 190 23.25 10.14 22.11
C GLU A 190 24.12 9.70 20.93
N THR A 191 24.68 8.48 20.95
CA THR A 191 25.51 7.98 19.85
C THR A 191 24.64 7.67 18.63
N LEU A 192 23.42 7.17 18.84
CA LEU A 192 22.45 6.96 17.77
C LEU A 192 22.03 8.29 17.11
N PHE A 193 21.80 9.36 17.89
CA PHE A 193 21.49 10.68 17.32
C PHE A 193 22.63 11.23 16.46
N GLN A 194 23.87 11.10 16.93
CA GLN A 194 25.03 11.54 16.16
C GLN A 194 25.20 10.73 14.87
N ALA A 195 24.90 9.43 14.92
CA ALA A 195 24.94 8.55 13.75
C ALA A 195 23.91 8.91 12.69
N VAL A 196 22.67 9.16 13.12
CA VAL A 196 21.59 9.59 12.23
C VAL A 196 21.98 10.91 11.56
N ARG A 197 22.51 11.86 12.34
CA ARG A 197 22.97 13.14 11.79
C ARG A 197 24.09 12.97 10.77
N ALA A 198 25.12 12.17 11.08
CA ALA A 198 26.23 11.90 10.16
C ALA A 198 25.76 11.20 8.88
N ARG A 199 24.79 10.28 8.99
CA ARG A 199 24.15 9.63 7.85
C ARG A 199 23.39 10.63 6.98
N ASP A 200 22.59 11.50 7.59
CA ASP A 200 21.78 12.47 6.86
C ASP A 200 22.69 13.51 6.14
N GLU A 201 23.75 13.97 6.80
CA GLU A 201 24.79 14.82 6.20
C GLU A 201 25.47 14.12 5.00
N TYR A 202 25.75 12.82 5.10
CA TYR A 202 26.32 12.03 4.01
C TYR A 202 25.33 11.80 2.86
N ILE A 203 24.03 11.60 3.14
CA ILE A 203 22.99 11.50 2.12
C ILE A 203 22.88 12.82 1.36
N GLU A 204 22.87 13.96 2.06
CA GLU A 204 22.88 15.28 1.41
C GLU A 204 24.10 15.48 0.51
N TYR A 205 25.27 15.05 0.98
CA TYR A 205 26.49 15.03 0.17
C TYR A 205 26.31 14.20 -1.09
N LEU A 206 25.83 12.95 -0.99
CA LEU A 206 25.59 12.08 -2.14
C LEU A 206 24.54 12.66 -3.11
N ILE A 207 23.49 13.31 -2.61
CA ILE A 207 22.49 13.97 -3.45
C ILE A 207 23.14 15.13 -4.22
N ARG A 208 23.99 15.93 -3.56
CA ARG A 208 24.71 17.03 -4.21
C ARG A 208 25.68 16.51 -5.26
N GLU A 209 26.41 15.44 -4.95
CA GLU A 209 27.35 14.80 -5.87
C GLU A 209 26.63 14.15 -7.07
N LEU A 210 25.50 13.47 -6.84
CA LEU A 210 24.66 12.93 -7.91
C LEU A 210 24.14 14.03 -8.81
N ARG A 211 23.67 15.15 -8.25
CA ARG A 211 23.25 16.32 -9.05
C ARG A 211 24.40 16.94 -9.81
N ARG A 212 25.63 16.90 -9.30
CA ARG A 212 26.84 17.41 -9.99
C ARG A 212 27.29 16.48 -11.12
N LYS A 213 27.29 15.16 -10.91
CA LYS A 213 27.68 14.14 -11.91
C LYS A 213 26.61 13.93 -12.98
N HIS A 214 25.35 13.99 -12.55
CA HIS A 214 24.18 13.90 -13.38
C HIS A 214 23.41 15.21 -13.24
N PRO A 215 23.92 16.31 -13.85
CA PRO A 215 23.15 17.53 -13.92
C PRO A 215 21.81 17.14 -14.54
N TYR A 216 20.72 17.43 -13.81
CA TYR A 216 19.37 17.20 -14.30
C TYR A 216 19.31 17.82 -15.68
N ARG A 217 19.34 16.97 -16.72
CA ARG A 217 19.15 17.46 -18.08
C ARG A 217 17.69 17.90 -18.10
N PRO A 218 17.40 19.19 -18.33
CA PRO A 218 16.02 19.63 -18.44
C PRO A 218 15.32 18.69 -19.41
N ILE A 219 14.18 18.15 -18.97
CA ILE A 219 13.39 17.25 -19.80
C ILE A 219 13.07 18.01 -21.08
N ASP A 220 13.53 17.47 -22.20
CA ASP A 220 13.27 18.06 -23.51
C ASP A 220 11.80 17.76 -23.89
N TRP A 221 10.91 18.66 -23.48
CA TRP A 221 9.48 18.55 -23.74
C TRP A 221 9.15 18.56 -25.23
N GLU A 222 9.98 19.18 -26.06
CA GLU A 222 9.82 19.19 -27.52
C GLU A 222 10.17 17.81 -28.10
N ALA A 223 11.26 17.20 -27.66
CA ALA A 223 11.59 15.83 -28.06
C ALA A 223 10.50 14.82 -27.63
N LEU A 224 9.87 15.02 -26.47
CA LEU A 224 8.75 14.20 -26.00
C LEU A 224 7.48 14.33 -26.86
N GLN A 225 7.26 15.46 -27.53
CA GLN A 225 6.12 15.59 -28.46
C GLN A 225 6.30 14.72 -29.71
N SER A 226 7.56 14.42 -30.08
CA SER A 226 7.89 13.53 -31.21
C SER A 226 7.97 12.05 -30.85
N CYS A 227 7.58 11.68 -29.61
CA CYS A 227 7.65 10.31 -29.12
C CYS A 227 6.76 9.37 -29.96
N PRO A 228 7.26 8.19 -30.40
CA PRO A 228 6.48 7.22 -31.17
C PRO A 228 5.17 6.86 -30.48
N GLU A 229 4.09 6.72 -31.25
CA GLU A 229 2.75 6.42 -30.71
C GLU A 229 2.73 5.18 -29.81
N GLU A 230 3.54 4.16 -30.13
CA GLU A 230 3.70 2.95 -29.32
C GLU A 230 4.22 3.26 -27.91
N GLN A 231 5.22 4.12 -27.79
CA GLN A 231 5.77 4.52 -26.48
C GLN A 231 4.76 5.37 -25.70
N THR A 232 4.00 6.24 -26.38
CA THR A 232 2.93 7.00 -25.71
C THR A 232 1.82 6.09 -25.19
N ALA A 233 1.48 5.02 -25.92
CA ALA A 233 0.51 4.03 -25.49
C ALA A 233 1.02 3.25 -24.26
N GLN A 234 2.28 2.81 -24.29
CA GLN A 234 2.91 2.15 -23.14
C GLN A 234 2.96 3.07 -21.90
N LEU A 235 3.31 4.34 -22.07
CA LEU A 235 3.32 5.32 -20.99
C LEU A 235 1.93 5.52 -20.39
N LYS A 236 0.87 5.58 -21.20
CA LYS A 236 -0.51 5.65 -20.70
C LYS A 236 -0.94 4.40 -19.94
N VAL A 237 -0.50 3.21 -20.38
CA VAL A 237 -0.77 1.97 -19.64
C VAL A 237 -0.04 1.96 -18.30
N LEU A 238 1.22 2.39 -18.27
CA LEU A 238 1.98 2.51 -17.03
C LEU A 238 1.40 3.59 -16.11
N GLU A 239 0.98 4.73 -16.64
CA GLU A 239 0.34 5.81 -15.89
C GLU A 239 -0.95 5.32 -15.24
N THR A 240 -1.85 4.69 -16.00
CA THR A 240 -3.11 4.16 -15.45
C THR A 240 -2.86 3.08 -14.41
N ARG A 241 -1.86 2.22 -14.62
CA ARG A 241 -1.44 1.23 -13.62
C ARG A 241 -0.93 1.89 -12.34
N LEU A 242 0.00 2.83 -12.44
CA LEU A 242 0.54 3.54 -11.28
C LEU A 242 -0.54 4.31 -10.53
N GLN A 243 -1.45 4.97 -11.24
CA GLN A 243 -2.60 5.63 -10.63
C GLN A 243 -3.48 4.63 -9.86
N SER A 244 -3.70 3.44 -10.41
CA SER A 244 -4.45 2.39 -9.71
C SER A 244 -3.72 1.85 -8.48
N GLU A 245 -2.39 1.73 -8.53
CA GLU A 245 -1.57 1.30 -7.40
C GLU A 245 -1.58 2.36 -6.29
N ILE A 246 -1.40 3.64 -6.64
CA ILE A 246 -1.51 4.78 -5.71
C ILE A 246 -2.88 4.79 -5.02
N GLN A 247 -3.97 4.64 -5.77
CA GLN A 247 -5.32 4.62 -5.18
C GLN A 247 -5.52 3.45 -4.21
N ARG A 248 -4.95 2.26 -4.49
CA ARG A 248 -5.00 1.12 -3.56
C ARG A 248 -4.22 1.39 -2.29
N GLU A 249 -3.03 1.97 -2.40
CA GLU A 249 -2.21 2.34 -1.24
C GLU A 249 -2.87 3.43 -0.39
N GLU A 250 -3.47 4.45 -1.02
CA GLU A 250 -4.23 5.48 -0.32
C GLU A 250 -5.43 4.90 0.44
N LEU A 251 -6.15 3.95 -0.17
CA LEU A 251 -7.24 3.23 0.51
C LEU A 251 -6.71 2.39 1.68
N ALA A 252 -5.60 1.67 1.49
CA ALA A 252 -4.96 0.89 2.56
C ALA A 252 -4.55 1.77 3.74
N LEU A 253 -3.88 2.90 3.49
CA LEU A 253 -3.50 3.88 4.52
C LEU A 253 -4.72 4.50 5.21
N SER A 254 -5.81 4.74 4.48
CA SER A 254 -7.07 5.22 5.06
C SER A 254 -7.68 4.19 6.02
N LEU A 255 -7.67 2.91 5.64
CA LEU A 255 -8.13 1.81 6.50
C LEU A 255 -7.26 1.65 7.74
N GLU A 256 -5.92 1.72 7.60
CA GLU A 256 -5.00 1.68 8.74
C GLU A 256 -5.23 2.86 9.69
N ARG A 257 -5.36 4.09 9.17
CA ARG A 257 -5.68 5.26 10.00
C ARG A 257 -7.02 5.10 10.72
N ALA A 258 -8.02 4.53 10.07
CA ALA A 258 -9.31 4.26 10.69
C ALA A 258 -9.21 3.19 11.79
N LYS A 259 -8.43 2.12 11.57
CA LYS A 259 -8.14 1.07 12.56
C LYS A 259 -7.43 1.66 13.78
N MET A 260 -6.34 2.39 13.56
CA MET A 260 -5.60 3.11 14.62
C MET A 260 -6.50 4.10 15.37
N GLY A 261 -7.44 4.76 14.67
CA GLY A 261 -8.41 5.65 15.29
C GLY A 261 -9.35 4.91 16.26
N ARG A 262 -9.85 3.74 15.88
CA ARG A 262 -10.70 2.89 16.73
C ARG A 262 -9.93 2.37 17.94
N GLU A 263 -8.72 1.85 17.73
CA GLU A 263 -7.86 1.36 18.81
C GLU A 263 -7.54 2.47 19.82
N ARG A 264 -7.20 3.67 19.35
CA ARG A 264 -7.01 4.84 20.22
C ARG A 264 -8.26 5.17 21.03
N MET A 265 -9.44 5.15 20.40
CA MET A 265 -10.71 5.36 21.10
C MET A 265 -10.99 4.29 22.16
N GLU A 266 -10.62 3.03 21.91
CA GLU A 266 -10.74 1.94 22.88
C GLU A 266 -9.78 2.12 24.05
N LEU A 267 -8.52 2.47 23.78
CA LEU A 267 -7.54 2.79 24.82
C LEU A 267 -8.01 3.97 25.69
N ASP A 268 -8.60 5.01 25.10
CA ASP A 268 -9.17 6.14 25.86
C ASP A 268 -10.37 5.72 26.72
N LYS A 269 -11.22 4.79 26.23
CA LYS A 269 -12.32 4.22 27.05
C LYS A 269 -11.77 3.42 28.22
N ILE A 270 -10.75 2.59 28.01
CA ILE A 270 -10.10 1.80 29.06
C ILE A 270 -9.42 2.74 30.07
N ARG A 271 -8.67 3.73 29.59
CA ARG A 271 -8.01 4.74 30.42
C ARG A 271 -9.01 5.50 31.28
N SER A 272 -10.09 6.02 30.69
CA SER A 272 -11.12 6.74 31.45
C SER A 272 -11.90 5.84 32.43
N ARG A 273 -11.98 4.53 32.18
CA ARG A 273 -12.51 3.55 33.14
C ARG A 273 -11.53 3.36 34.30
N LEU A 274 -10.25 3.12 34.03
CA LEU A 274 -9.22 2.96 35.06
C LEU A 274 -9.07 4.22 35.91
N GLU A 275 -9.09 5.40 35.30
CA GLU A 275 -9.06 6.68 36.03
C GLU A 275 -10.26 6.82 36.98
N ARG A 276 -11.45 6.35 36.59
CA ARG A 276 -12.63 6.31 37.47
C ARG A 276 -12.47 5.29 38.61
N GLU A 277 -11.93 4.11 38.34
CA GLU A 277 -11.66 3.08 39.35
C GLU A 277 -10.61 3.55 40.36
N ILE A 278 -9.48 4.12 39.91
CA ILE A 278 -8.44 4.73 40.76
C ILE A 278 -9.03 5.85 41.60
N ARG A 279 -9.82 6.75 41.00
CA ARG A 279 -10.48 7.85 41.71
C ARG A 279 -11.52 7.35 42.71
N GLY A 280 -12.17 6.24 42.42
CA GLY A 280 -13.10 5.55 43.33
C GLY A 280 -12.39 4.97 44.54
N LEU A 281 -11.29 4.22 44.32
CA LEU A 281 -10.47 3.63 45.36
C LEU A 281 -9.85 4.69 46.28
N GLY A 282 -9.31 5.78 45.71
CA GLY A 282 -8.76 6.89 46.50
C GLY A 282 -9.79 7.60 47.37
N LYS A 283 -11.06 7.65 46.96
CA LYS A 283 -12.16 8.20 47.77
C LYS A 283 -12.72 7.20 48.78
N GLY A 284 -12.68 5.90 48.47
CA GLY A 284 -13.06 4.82 49.39
C GLY A 284 -12.16 4.78 50.61
N ALA A 285 -10.83 4.81 50.39
CA ALA A 285 -9.84 4.82 51.48
C ALA A 285 -10.01 6.03 52.42
N ALA A 286 -10.26 7.23 51.88
CA ALA A 286 -10.47 8.43 52.70
C ALA A 286 -11.80 8.40 53.49
N LYS A 287 -12.82 7.68 53.00
CA LYS A 287 -14.12 7.57 53.68
C LYS A 287 -14.11 6.53 54.81
N GLU A 288 -13.38 5.42 54.66
CA GLU A 288 -13.22 4.44 55.74
C GLU A 288 -12.46 5.01 56.94
N GLU A 289 -11.37 5.76 56.73
CA GLU A 289 -10.64 6.42 57.83
C GLU A 289 -11.49 7.46 58.57
N THR A 290 -12.37 8.17 57.85
CA THR A 290 -13.26 9.17 58.47
C THR A 290 -14.45 8.51 59.18
N GLN A 291 -14.98 7.39 58.69
CA GLN A 291 -16.08 6.67 59.35
C GLN A 291 -15.63 5.89 60.60
N GLU A 292 -14.41 5.36 60.65
CA GLU A 292 -13.91 4.70 61.87
C GLU A 292 -13.61 5.72 62.99
N GLN A 293 -13.13 6.93 62.66
CA GLN A 293 -12.95 7.99 63.67
C GLN A 293 -14.28 8.56 64.18
N ASP A 294 -15.29 8.77 63.32
CA ASP A 294 -16.58 9.29 63.77
C ASP A 294 -17.39 8.26 64.58
N GLN A 295 -17.29 6.97 64.24
CA GLN A 295 -17.95 5.91 65.02
C GLN A 295 -17.30 5.67 66.38
N THR A 296 -15.98 5.80 66.51
CA THR A 296 -15.29 5.67 67.80
C THR A 296 -15.55 6.86 68.74
N ILE A 297 -15.67 8.08 68.20
CA ILE A 297 -16.04 9.27 68.98
C ILE A 297 -17.47 9.17 69.53
N ASP A 298 -18.42 8.66 68.74
CA ASP A 298 -19.81 8.55 69.17
C ASP A 298 -20.04 7.38 70.15
N GLN A 299 -19.29 6.28 70.00
CA GLN A 299 -19.29 5.16 70.97
C GLN A 299 -18.66 5.54 72.31
N ASN A 300 -17.53 6.25 72.33
CA ASN A 300 -16.92 6.75 73.56
C ASN A 300 -17.78 7.80 74.27
N SER A 301 -18.48 8.65 73.50
CA SER A 301 -19.41 9.64 74.04
C SER A 301 -20.64 9.01 74.71
N ARG A 302 -21.14 7.88 74.16
CA ARG A 302 -22.23 7.10 74.79
C ARG A 302 -21.80 6.39 76.06
N LEU A 303 -20.60 5.82 76.11
CA LEU A 303 -20.08 5.17 77.32
C LEU A 303 -19.79 6.19 78.43
N ALA A 304 -19.25 7.36 78.09
CA ALA A 304 -19.00 8.43 79.06
C ALA A 304 -20.28 8.96 79.74
N ARG A 305 -21.42 8.98 79.02
CA ARG A 305 -22.73 9.37 79.61
C ARG A 305 -23.31 8.30 80.53
N LEU A 306 -23.04 7.02 80.28
CA LEU A 306 -23.57 5.91 81.08
C LEU A 306 -22.83 5.72 82.41
N PHE A 307 -21.54 6.04 82.47
CA PHE A 307 -20.73 5.85 83.67
C PHE A 307 -20.33 7.16 84.38
N GLY A 308 -20.54 8.31 83.76
CA GLY A 308 -20.11 9.62 84.26
C GLY A 308 -21.18 10.42 85.01
N ARG A 309 -21.69 9.92 86.14
CA ARG A 309 -22.31 10.78 87.17
C ARG A 309 -22.46 10.06 88.52
N LYS A 310 -21.41 10.13 89.34
CA LYS A 310 -21.53 10.04 90.80
C LYS A 310 -20.63 11.11 91.43
N LYS A 311 -21.26 12.19 91.88
CA LYS A 311 -20.87 12.97 93.05
C LYS A 311 -22.14 13.27 93.82
#